data_AF-A0A7R9KZ74-F1
#
_entry.id   AF-A0A7R9KZ74-F1
#
_cell.length_a   1.000
_cell.length_b   1.000
_cell.length_c   1.000
_cell.angle_alpha   90.00
_cell.angle_beta   90.00
_cell.angle_gamma   90.00
#
_symmetry.space_group_name_H-M   'P 1'
#
loop_
_entity.id
_entity.type
_entity.pdbx_description
1 polymer ?
#
loop_
_entity_poly.entity_id
_entity_poly.type
_entity_poly.pdbx_seq_one_letter_code
_entity_poly.pdbx_strand_id
1 'polypeptide(L)'
;MEMYWRDHNMCPTEEQYSSMVRKKTCHVFIGVKLMQLLSDCNELDLQPLIAIMSEYIQIRNDYQNLTSEELQKIKGFCEDFTEGKFSSFPIIHAIHSDLNDTTVSDILRMRTKDKALIEKALKKMQSLGSFEYTLKRLKQLDAMARDAVKRLGPNHMIEQALDYLLYNKK
;
A
#
# COMPACT_ATOMS: atom_id res chain seq x y z
N MET A 1 -0.22 1.14 15.98
CA MET A 1 0.74 0.22 15.34
C MET A 1 1.66 0.95 14.39
N GLU A 2 1.16 1.56 13.32
CA GLU A 2 1.97 2.38 12.39
C GLU A 2 2.83 3.43 13.11
N MET A 3 2.24 4.28 13.96
CA MET A 3 3.01 5.24 14.77
C MET A 3 4.02 4.58 15.70
N TYR A 4 3.70 3.41 16.26
CA TYR A 4 4.61 2.69 17.16
C TYR A 4 5.87 2.25 16.43
N TRP A 5 5.74 1.64 15.25
CA TRP A 5 6.88 1.21 14.43
C TRP A 5 7.75 2.39 13.98
N ARG A 6 7.10 3.48 13.56
CA ARG A 6 7.75 4.73 13.18
C ARG A 6 8.55 5.35 14.33
N ASP A 7 7.98 5.40 15.53
CA ASP A 7 8.58 6.10 16.66
C ASP A 7 9.63 5.25 17.40
N HIS A 8 9.62 3.93 17.20
CA HIS A 8 10.63 3.00 17.72
C HIS A 8 11.62 2.53 16.65
N ASN A 9 11.54 3.06 15.42
CA ASN A 9 12.41 2.69 14.29
C ASN A 9 12.44 1.19 13.99
N MET A 10 11.29 0.53 14.14
CA MET A 10 11.13 -0.91 13.91
C MET A 10 10.50 -1.14 12.54
N CYS A 11 11.16 -1.95 11.71
CA CYS A 11 10.56 -2.42 10.46
C CYS A 11 9.58 -3.57 10.76
N PRO A 12 8.29 -3.47 10.41
CA PRO A 12 7.35 -4.56 10.56
C PRO A 12 7.55 -5.63 9.48
N THR A 13 7.20 -6.88 9.77
CA THR A 13 7.09 -7.91 8.72
C THR A 13 5.96 -7.59 7.74
N GLU A 14 6.00 -8.18 6.55
CA GLU A 14 4.91 -8.03 5.57
C GLU A 14 3.56 -8.47 6.15
N GLU A 15 3.54 -9.58 6.91
CA GLU A 15 2.32 -10.06 7.58
C GLU A 15 1.79 -9.06 8.62
N GLN A 16 2.68 -8.46 9.41
CA GLN A 16 2.31 -7.43 10.37
C GLN A 16 1.76 -6.20 9.67
N TYR A 17 2.36 -5.79 8.55
CA TYR A 17 1.85 -4.72 7.71
C TYR A 17 0.44 -5.05 7.19
N SER A 18 0.22 -6.20 6.56
CA SER A 18 -1.09 -6.59 6.03
C SER A 18 -2.15 -6.67 7.14
N SER A 19 -1.79 -7.16 8.33
CA SER A 19 -2.67 -7.16 9.51
C SER A 19 -3.03 -5.74 9.96
N MET A 20 -2.06 -4.83 9.97
CA MET A 20 -2.29 -3.42 10.29
C MET A 20 -3.21 -2.76 9.26
N VAL A 21 -2.97 -2.99 7.96
CA VAL A 21 -3.83 -2.46 6.89
C VAL A 21 -5.26 -2.94 7.06
N ARG A 22 -5.49 -4.24 7.32
CA ARG A 22 -6.83 -4.78 7.58
C ARG A 22 -7.51 -4.13 8.79
N LYS A 23 -6.78 -3.79 9.85
CA LYS A 23 -7.34 -3.05 10.99
C LYS A 23 -7.69 -1.61 10.62
N LYS A 24 -6.83 -0.91 9.88
CA LYS A 24 -7.08 0.44 9.36
C LYS A 24 -8.24 0.48 8.37
N THR A 25 -8.52 -0.64 7.72
CA THR A 25 -9.62 -0.83 6.79
C THR A 25 -10.99 -0.95 7.46
N CYS A 26 -11.04 -1.26 8.77
CA CYS A 26 -12.29 -1.46 9.51
C CYS A 26 -13.28 -0.30 9.33
N HIS A 27 -12.81 0.94 9.22
CA HIS A 27 -13.69 2.11 9.02
C HIS A 27 -14.44 2.07 7.68
N VAL A 28 -13.80 1.61 6.60
CA VAL A 28 -14.45 1.45 5.27
C VAL A 28 -15.48 0.32 5.33
N PHE A 29 -15.17 -0.75 6.07
CA PHE A 29 -16.09 -1.86 6.29
C PHE A 29 -17.40 -1.41 6.98
N ILE A 30 -17.33 -0.46 7.91
CA ILE A 30 -18.53 0.09 8.57
C ILE A 30 -19.47 0.73 7.52
N GLY A 31 -18.94 1.53 6.60
CA GLY A 31 -19.75 2.17 5.55
C GLY A 31 -20.46 1.16 4.66
N VAL A 32 -19.75 0.14 4.19
CA VAL A 32 -20.35 -0.93 3.38
C VAL A 32 -21.36 -1.73 4.19
N LYS A 33 -21.07 -2.05 5.46
CA LYS A 33 -21.98 -2.83 6.30
C LYS A 33 -23.27 -2.07 6.59
N LEU A 34 -23.20 -0.75 6.79
CA LEU A 34 -24.39 0.10 6.93
C LEU A 34 -25.24 0.08 5.66
N MET A 35 -24.62 0.18 4.48
CA MET A 35 -25.35 0.04 3.21
C MET A 35 -26.01 -1.34 3.08
N GLN A 36 -25.32 -2.41 3.46
CA GLN A 36 -25.89 -3.76 3.43
C GLN A 36 -27.10 -3.92 4.35
N LEU A 37 -27.04 -3.36 5.56
CA LEU A 37 -28.15 -3.41 6.52
C LEU A 37 -29.41 -2.70 6.02
N LEU A 38 -29.26 -1.72 5.14
CA LEU A 38 -30.36 -0.95 4.55
C LEU A 38 -30.76 -1.46 3.15
N SER A 39 -30.18 -2.58 2.69
CA SER A 39 -30.40 -3.15 1.37
C SER A 39 -31.04 -4.54 1.47
N ASP A 40 -31.63 -4.99 0.35
CA ASP A 40 -32.13 -6.37 0.21
C ASP A 40 -31.01 -7.41 0.06
N CYS A 41 -29.73 -6.99 0.06
CA CYS A 41 -28.56 -7.84 -0.15
C CYS A 41 -27.74 -8.08 1.14
N ASN A 42 -28.41 -8.15 2.29
CA ASN A 42 -27.77 -8.26 3.61
C ASN A 42 -26.99 -9.57 3.83
N GLU A 43 -27.26 -10.62 3.04
CA GLU A 43 -26.61 -11.94 3.11
C GLU A 43 -25.28 -12.04 2.34
N LEU A 44 -24.98 -11.08 1.46
CA LEU A 44 -23.74 -11.11 0.68
C LEU A 44 -22.51 -10.91 1.56
N ASP A 45 -21.56 -11.83 1.50
CA ASP A 45 -20.28 -11.65 2.17
C ASP A 45 -19.32 -10.79 1.33
N LEU A 46 -19.29 -9.49 1.61
CA LEU A 46 -18.39 -8.53 0.97
C LEU A 46 -17.03 -8.42 1.67
N GLN A 47 -16.85 -9.08 2.82
CA GLN A 47 -15.63 -8.95 3.63
C GLN A 47 -14.35 -9.34 2.85
N PRO A 48 -14.32 -10.42 2.04
CA PRO A 48 -13.14 -10.78 1.26
C PRO A 48 -12.75 -9.71 0.24
N LEU A 49 -13.74 -9.15 -0.48
CA LEU A 49 -13.49 -8.10 -1.48
C LEU A 49 -12.95 -6.84 -0.80
N ILE A 50 -13.57 -6.40 0.30
CA ILE A 50 -13.13 -5.20 1.05
C ILE A 50 -11.69 -5.38 1.55
N ALA A 51 -11.34 -6.56 2.07
CA ALA A 51 -10.00 -6.85 2.55
C ALA A 51 -8.96 -6.75 1.43
N ILE A 52 -9.23 -7.36 0.27
CA ILE A 52 -8.35 -7.30 -0.91
C ILE A 52 -8.20 -5.86 -1.41
N MET A 53 -9.32 -5.14 -1.57
CA MET A 53 -9.32 -3.77 -2.08
C MET A 53 -8.55 -2.83 -1.18
N SER A 54 -8.61 -3.03 0.13
CA SER A 54 -7.96 -2.11 1.05
C SER A 54 -6.47 -2.36 1.16
N GLU A 55 -6.04 -3.63 1.05
CA GLU A 55 -4.63 -3.95 0.86
C GLU A 55 -4.10 -3.38 -0.46
N TYR A 56 -4.85 -3.53 -1.55
CA TYR A 56 -4.52 -2.96 -2.86
C TYR A 56 -4.34 -1.43 -2.80
N ILE A 57 -5.32 -0.72 -2.25
CA ILE A 57 -5.32 0.75 -2.19
C ILE A 57 -4.17 1.26 -1.32
N GLN A 58 -3.91 0.62 -0.18
CA GLN A 58 -2.83 1.03 0.71
C GLN A 58 -1.45 0.81 0.07
N ILE A 59 -1.20 -0.38 -0.52
CA ILE A 59 0.07 -0.67 -1.20
C ILE A 59 0.27 0.26 -2.40
N ARG A 60 -0.79 0.55 -3.15
CA ARG A 60 -0.75 1.48 -4.29
C ARG A 60 -0.37 2.88 -3.82
N ASN A 61 -0.97 3.37 -2.74
CA ASN A 61 -0.64 4.68 -2.17
C ASN A 61 0.83 4.75 -1.69
N ASP A 62 1.31 3.71 -1.01
CA ASP A 62 2.72 3.63 -0.55
C ASP A 62 3.68 3.63 -1.76
N TYR A 63 3.37 2.87 -2.81
CA TYR A 63 4.16 2.86 -4.05
C TYR A 63 4.17 4.23 -4.73
N GLN A 64 3.00 4.84 -4.91
CA GLN A 64 2.85 6.13 -5.56
C GLN A 64 3.52 7.28 -4.80
N ASN A 65 3.58 7.23 -3.47
CA ASN A 65 4.33 8.20 -2.67
C ASN A 65 5.81 8.28 -3.08
N LEU A 66 6.38 7.14 -3.48
CA LEU A 66 7.79 7.03 -3.84
C LEU A 66 8.07 7.23 -5.33
N THR A 67 7.10 6.99 -6.21
CA THR A 67 7.33 6.95 -7.67
C THR A 67 6.59 8.01 -8.48
N SER A 68 5.51 8.61 -7.97
CA SER A 68 4.67 9.52 -8.75
C SER A 68 5.16 10.97 -8.63
N GLU A 69 5.70 11.51 -9.72
CA GLU A 69 6.11 12.92 -9.79
C GLU A 69 4.94 13.89 -9.55
N GLU A 70 3.74 13.55 -10.03
CA GLU A 70 2.54 14.37 -9.86
C GLU A 70 2.14 14.46 -8.39
N LEU A 71 2.08 13.32 -7.69
CA LEU A 71 1.76 13.31 -6.26
C LEU A 71 2.85 14.00 -5.43
N GLN A 72 4.10 13.90 -5.85
CA GLN A 72 5.21 14.61 -5.19
C GLN A 72 5.10 16.14 -5.31
N LYS A 73 4.48 16.66 -6.38
CA LYS A 73 4.20 18.10 -6.53
C LYS A 73 3.07 18.58 -5.62
N ILE A 74 2.09 17.71 -5.35
CA ILE A 74 0.89 18.05 -4.56
C ILE A 74 1.14 17.87 -3.06
N LYS A 75 1.71 16.73 -2.66
CA LYS A 75 1.89 16.35 -1.26
C LYS A 75 3.29 16.71 -0.77
N GLY A 76 4.31 16.21 -1.47
CA GLY A 76 5.70 16.46 -1.16
C GLY A 76 6.59 15.34 -1.68
N PHE A 77 7.89 15.61 -1.82
CA PHE A 77 8.85 14.63 -2.32
C PHE A 77 9.04 13.49 -1.32
N CYS A 78 8.49 12.31 -1.65
CA CYS A 78 8.59 11.06 -0.90
C CYS A 78 8.34 11.24 0.61
N GLU A 79 7.15 11.75 0.97
CA GLU A 79 6.79 12.07 2.34
C GLU A 79 6.99 10.91 3.32
N ASP A 80 6.85 9.66 2.88
CA ASP A 80 7.12 8.48 3.72
C ASP A 80 8.53 8.54 4.35
N PHE A 81 9.53 9.08 3.64
CA PHE A 81 10.87 9.31 4.20
C PHE A 81 10.93 10.45 5.20
N THR A 82 10.19 11.54 4.95
CA THR A 82 10.13 12.68 5.87
C THR A 82 9.38 12.35 7.15
N GLU A 83 8.39 11.46 7.09
CA GLU A 83 7.65 10.96 8.24
C GLU A 83 8.42 9.86 8.99
N GLY A 84 9.35 9.16 8.32
CA GLY A 84 10.03 7.99 8.87
C GLY A 84 9.15 6.74 8.85
N LYS A 85 8.24 6.63 7.87
CA LYS A 85 7.20 5.59 7.82
C LYS A 85 7.77 4.24 7.40
N PHE A 86 8.16 3.44 8.39
CA PHE A 86 8.56 2.03 8.21
C PHE A 86 7.42 1.15 7.69
N SER A 87 6.16 1.57 7.83
CA SER A 87 4.97 0.89 7.30
C SER A 87 4.66 1.30 5.86
N SER A 88 5.66 1.35 4.99
CA SER A 88 5.51 1.53 3.55
C SER A 88 5.93 0.25 2.85
N PHE A 89 5.03 -0.39 2.11
CA PHE A 89 5.25 -1.73 1.52
C PHE A 89 6.60 -1.89 0.76
N PRO A 90 6.98 -1.01 -0.19
CA PRO A 90 8.27 -1.11 -0.87
C PRO A 90 9.47 -0.92 0.08
N ILE A 91 9.34 -0.12 1.13
CA ILE A 91 10.39 0.11 2.13
C ILE A 91 10.58 -1.15 2.99
N ILE A 92 9.48 -1.77 3.44
CA ILE A 92 9.51 -3.03 4.21
C ILE A 92 10.27 -4.10 3.43
N HIS A 93 9.92 -4.28 2.14
CA HIS A 93 10.63 -5.22 1.28
C HIS A 93 12.12 -4.89 1.22
N ALA A 94 12.48 -3.62 0.93
CA ALA A 94 13.87 -3.20 0.81
C ALA A 94 14.70 -3.51 2.07
N ILE A 95 14.16 -3.21 3.26
CA ILE A 95 14.87 -3.45 4.53
C ILE A 95 15.06 -4.96 4.78
N HIS A 96 14.08 -5.79 4.41
CA HIS A 96 14.16 -7.23 4.64
C HIS A 96 14.91 -8.01 3.54
N SER A 97 15.07 -7.45 2.35
CA SER A 97 15.82 -8.09 1.25
C SER A 97 17.32 -8.16 1.51
N ASP A 98 17.88 -7.24 2.30
CA ASP A 98 19.31 -7.16 2.59
C ASP A 98 19.55 -6.61 4.01
N LEU A 99 19.58 -7.51 5.00
CA LEU A 99 19.74 -7.13 6.41
C LEU A 99 21.13 -6.57 6.74
N ASN A 100 22.11 -6.72 5.84
CA ASN A 100 23.46 -6.19 6.04
C ASN A 100 23.59 -4.74 5.58
N ASP A 101 22.69 -4.27 4.71
CA ASP A 101 22.68 -2.90 4.21
C ASP A 101 21.59 -2.07 4.90
N THR A 102 22.00 -1.24 5.86
CA THR A 102 21.09 -0.41 6.63
C THR A 102 20.72 0.90 5.93
N THR A 103 21.26 1.20 4.73
CA THR A 103 21.14 2.50 4.03
C THR A 103 19.70 3.03 4.02
N VAL A 104 18.74 2.20 3.61
CA VAL A 104 17.32 2.61 3.52
C VAL A 104 16.76 2.93 4.90
N SER A 105 17.01 2.07 5.89
CA SER A 105 16.50 2.26 7.24
C SER A 105 17.14 3.45 7.95
N ASP A 106 18.44 3.69 7.76
CA ASP A 106 19.14 4.82 8.36
C ASP A 106 18.65 6.14 7.80
N ILE A 107 18.48 6.24 6.47
CA ILE A 107 17.92 7.45 5.84
C ILE A 107 16.47 7.68 6.30
N LEU A 108 15.68 6.61 6.46
CA LEU A 108 14.31 6.71 6.97
C LEU A 108 14.26 7.21 8.42
N ARG A 109 15.19 6.78 9.29
CA ARG A 109 15.30 7.25 10.69
C ARG A 109 15.64 8.73 10.78
N MET A 110 16.38 9.27 9.80
CA MET A 110 16.75 10.69 9.80
C MET A 110 15.56 11.63 9.61
N ARG A 111 14.42 11.13 9.09
CA ARG A 111 13.23 11.96 8.78
C ARG A 111 13.60 13.19 7.95
N THR A 112 14.54 13.00 7.03
CA THR A 112 15.18 14.08 6.27
C THR A 112 14.31 14.55 5.11
N LYS A 113 14.47 15.84 4.73
CA LYS A 113 13.92 16.43 3.50
C LYS A 113 14.98 16.57 2.41
N ASP A 114 16.21 16.12 2.67
CA ASP A 114 17.30 16.17 1.71
C ASP A 114 17.03 15.20 0.55
N LYS A 115 16.80 15.78 -0.64
CA LYS A 115 16.50 15.03 -1.86
C LYS A 115 17.61 14.08 -2.25
N ALA A 116 18.88 14.45 -2.07
CA ALA A 116 20.00 13.62 -2.49
C ALA A 116 20.09 12.34 -1.64
N LEU A 117 19.81 12.44 -0.34
CA LEU A 117 19.72 11.29 0.56
C LEU A 117 18.54 10.39 0.19
N ILE A 118 17.35 10.97 -0.02
CA ILE A 118 16.17 10.20 -0.42
C ILE A 118 16.39 9.50 -1.76
N GLU A 119 16.94 10.17 -2.76
CA GLU A 119 17.29 9.56 -4.07
C GLU A 119 18.28 8.41 -3.92
N LYS A 120 19.27 8.51 -3.01
CA LYS A 120 20.17 7.40 -2.70
C LYS A 120 19.39 6.20 -2.15
N ALA A 121 18.45 6.42 -1.24
CA ALA A 121 17.60 5.35 -0.72
C ALA A 121 16.74 4.73 -1.83
N LEU A 122 16.09 5.54 -2.67
CA LEU A 122 15.28 5.07 -3.80
C LEU A 122 16.11 4.23 -4.80
N LYS A 123 17.34 4.65 -5.13
CA LYS A 123 18.26 3.88 -5.98
C LYS A 123 18.61 2.53 -5.35
N LYS A 124 18.87 2.49 -4.03
CA LYS A 124 19.09 1.22 -3.33
C LYS A 124 17.85 0.34 -3.37
N MET A 125 16.66 0.86 -3.09
CA MET A 125 15.39 0.13 -3.20
C MET A 125 15.15 -0.43 -4.60
N GLN A 126 15.50 0.34 -5.64
CA GLN A 126 15.43 -0.11 -7.03
C GLN A 126 16.40 -1.27 -7.31
N SER A 127 17.64 -1.20 -6.80
CA SER A 127 18.63 -2.29 -6.96
C SER A 127 18.23 -3.58 -6.24
N LEU A 128 17.44 -3.48 -5.17
CA LEU A 128 16.86 -4.61 -4.44
C LEU A 128 15.56 -5.15 -5.07
N GLY A 129 15.08 -4.54 -6.17
CA GLY A 129 13.84 -4.95 -6.83
C GLY A 129 12.55 -4.62 -6.08
N SER A 130 12.59 -3.77 -5.04
CA SER A 130 11.42 -3.50 -4.19
C SER A 130 10.22 -2.92 -4.94
N PHE A 131 10.48 -2.09 -5.96
CA PHE A 131 9.43 -1.52 -6.79
C PHE A 131 8.79 -2.56 -7.71
N GLU A 132 9.58 -3.46 -8.29
CA GLU A 132 9.07 -4.57 -9.11
C GLU A 132 8.28 -5.56 -8.26
N TYR A 133 8.78 -5.90 -7.06
CA TYR A 133 8.06 -6.71 -6.08
C TYR A 133 6.69 -6.11 -5.73
N THR A 134 6.66 -4.80 -5.49
CA THR A 134 5.43 -4.06 -5.18
C THR A 134 4.44 -4.10 -6.34
N LEU A 135 4.90 -3.88 -7.58
CA LEU A 135 4.06 -3.98 -8.78
C LEU A 135 3.51 -5.40 -8.99
N LYS A 136 4.31 -6.43 -8.72
CA LYS A 136 3.87 -7.83 -8.78
C LYS A 136 2.76 -8.09 -7.75
N ARG A 137 2.90 -7.60 -6.52
CA ARG A 137 1.87 -7.72 -5.48
C ARG A 137 0.58 -6.99 -5.88
N LEU A 138 0.67 -5.78 -6.44
CA LEU A 138 -0.49 -5.04 -6.95
C LEU A 138 -1.22 -5.80 -8.05
N LYS A 139 -0.50 -6.40 -9.01
CA LYS A 139 -1.11 -7.24 -10.05
C LYS A 139 -1.84 -8.45 -9.48
N GLN A 140 -1.28 -9.10 -8.46
CA GLN A 140 -1.94 -10.21 -7.77
C GLN A 140 -3.23 -9.77 -7.08
N LEU A 141 -3.18 -8.65 -6.36
CA LEU A 141 -4.35 -8.10 -5.66
C LEU A 141 -5.45 -7.65 -6.63
N ASP A 142 -5.11 -7.06 -7.78
CA ASP A 142 -6.08 -6.73 -8.85
C ASP A 142 -6.78 -7.99 -9.37
N ALA A 143 -6.01 -9.04 -9.70
CA ALA A 143 -6.58 -10.31 -10.15
C ALA A 143 -7.51 -10.93 -9.09
N MET A 144 -7.09 -10.93 -7.82
CA MET A 144 -7.90 -11.42 -6.71
C MET A 144 -9.20 -10.60 -6.53
N ALA A 145 -9.13 -9.28 -6.71
CA ALA A 145 -10.28 -8.40 -6.63
C ALA A 145 -11.28 -8.67 -7.76
N ARG A 146 -10.80 -8.79 -9.00
CA ARG A 146 -11.64 -9.11 -10.17
C ARG A 146 -12.31 -10.48 -10.02
N ASP A 147 -11.60 -11.47 -9.53
CA ASP A 147 -12.19 -12.80 -9.27
C ASP A 147 -13.21 -12.75 -8.14
N ALA A 148 -12.99 -11.94 -7.11
CA ALA A 148 -13.96 -11.73 -6.04
C ALA A 148 -15.24 -11.05 -6.56
N VAL A 149 -15.12 -10.03 -7.41
CA VAL A 149 -16.26 -9.36 -8.05
C VAL A 149 -17.05 -10.35 -8.91
N LYS A 150 -16.38 -11.15 -9.76
CA LYS A 150 -17.06 -12.19 -10.57
C LYS A 150 -17.86 -13.18 -9.72
N ARG A 151 -17.34 -13.60 -8.57
CA ARG A 151 -18.04 -14.51 -7.64
C ARG A 151 -19.27 -13.88 -6.98
N LEU A 152 -19.23 -12.58 -6.71
CA LEU A 152 -20.35 -11.83 -6.11
C LEU A 152 -21.42 -11.43 -7.13
N GLY A 153 -21.15 -11.63 -8.43
CA GLY A 153 -21.97 -11.17 -9.54
C GLY A 153 -21.29 -10.00 -10.25
N PRO A 154 -21.24 -10.02 -11.60
CA PRO A 154 -20.54 -9.00 -12.37
C PRO A 154 -21.11 -7.61 -12.06
N ASN A 155 -20.22 -6.66 -11.79
CA ASN A 155 -20.59 -5.28 -11.49
C ASN A 155 -19.72 -4.32 -12.31
N HIS A 156 -20.33 -3.75 -13.35
CA HIS A 156 -19.62 -2.90 -14.30
C HIS A 156 -18.99 -1.66 -13.64
N MET A 157 -19.62 -1.08 -12.62
CA MET A 157 -19.07 0.08 -11.93
C MET A 157 -17.82 -0.27 -11.14
N ILE A 158 -17.79 -1.44 -10.48
CA ILE A 158 -16.61 -1.89 -9.74
C ILE A 158 -15.49 -2.27 -10.71
N GLU A 159 -15.80 -2.92 -11.83
CA GLU A 159 -14.81 -3.24 -12.86
C GLU A 159 -14.18 -1.97 -13.45
N GLN A 160 -14.97 -0.95 -13.77
CA GLN A 160 -14.46 0.36 -14.20
C GLN A 160 -13.58 1.02 -13.13
N ALA A 161 -13.95 0.91 -11.86
CA ALA A 161 -13.13 1.42 -10.75
C ALA A 161 -11.78 0.68 -10.66
N LEU A 162 -11.77 -0.65 -10.83
CA LEU A 162 -10.55 -1.44 -10.90
C LEU A 162 -9.69 -1.04 -12.11
N ASP A 163 -10.31 -0.76 -13.26
CA ASP A 163 -9.61 -0.29 -14.45
C ASP A 163 -9.00 1.09 -14.28
N TYR A 164 -9.66 1.99 -13.52
CA TYR A 164 -9.10 3.27 -13.15
C TYR A 164 -7.91 3.14 -12.19
N LEU A 165 -7.98 2.16 -11.28
CA LEU A 165 -6.95 1.92 -10.28
C LEU A 165 -5.70 1.23 -10.85
N LEU A 166 -5.85 0.47 -11.94
CA LEU A 166 -4.74 -0.17 -12.65
C LEU A 166 -3.63 0.84 -12.95
N TYR A 167 -2.44 0.56 -12.42
CA TYR A 167 -1.23 1.38 -12.57
C TYR A 167 -0.72 1.48 -14.03
N ASN A 168 -1.41 0.88 -15.00
CA ASN A 168 -0.97 0.71 -16.39
C ASN A 168 -1.50 1.75 -17.39
N LYS A 169 -1.94 2.94 -16.95
CA LYS A 169 -2.12 4.03 -17.91
C LYS A 169 -0.75 4.58 -18.29
N LYS A 170 -0.25 4.12 -19.45
CA LYS A 170 0.78 4.78 -20.24
C LYS A 170 0.44 6.25 -20.47
#